data_AF-A0A2V6SH19-F1
#
_entry.id   AF-A0A2V6SH19-F1
#
_cell.length_a   1.000
_cell.length_b   1.000
_cell.length_c   1.000
_cell.angle_alpha   90.00
_cell.angle_beta   90.00
_cell.angle_gamma   90.00
#
_symmetry.space_group_name_H-M   'P 1'
#
loop_
_entity.id
_entity.type
_entity.pdbx_description
1 polymer ?
#
loop_
_entity_poly.entity_id
_entity_poly.type
_entity_poly.pdbx_seq_one_letter_code
_entity_poly.pdbx_strand_id
1 'polypeptide(L)' 'QMNLINIIAAVIGSAVLERYPNLRISLGESGIGWLPYALDRMDFEWEDRFRDLGLKMKPSDYWKRQCKATFQFDRIGTQ' A
#
# COMPACT_ATOMS: atom_id res chain seq x y z
N GLN A 1 3.58 3.40 -13.64
CA GLN A 1 3.33 3.11 -12.21
C GLN A 1 2.00 2.44 -11.90
N MET A 2 0.92 2.54 -12.71
CA MET A 2 -0.37 1.90 -12.37
C MET A 2 -0.28 0.40 -12.05
N ASN A 3 0.65 -0.33 -12.68
CA ASN A 3 0.89 -1.74 -12.35
C ASN A 3 1.35 -1.96 -10.89
N LEU A 4 2.12 -1.03 -10.32
CA LEU A 4 2.57 -1.13 -8.92
C LEU A 4 1.43 -0.91 -7.93
N ILE A 5 0.46 -0.06 -8.27
CA ILE A 5 -0.78 0.11 -7.50
C ILE A 5 -1.53 -1.22 -7.43
N ASN A 6 -1.70 -1.90 -8.56
CA ASN A 6 -2.38 -3.18 -8.62
C ASN A 6 -1.68 -4.26 -7.79
N ILE A 7 -0.34 -4.33 -7.84
CA ILE A 7 0.44 -5.27 -7.04
C ILE A 7 0.22 -5.02 -5.54
N ILE A 8 0.32 -3.77 -5.09
CA ILE A 8 0.18 -3.46 -3.66
C ILE A 8 -1.26 -3.63 -3.19
N ALA A 9 -2.24 -3.26 -4.01
CA ALA A 9 -3.65 -3.47 -3.75
C ALA A 9 -3.97 -4.97 -3.59
N ALA A 10 -3.42 -5.82 -4.46
CA ALA A 10 -3.64 -7.26 -4.38
C ALA A 10 -3.00 -7.87 -3.11
N VAL A 11 -1.77 -7.46 -2.78
CA VAL A 11 -1.08 -7.94 -1.57
C VAL A 11 -1.83 -7.53 -0.30
N ILE A 12 -2.22 -6.26 -0.19
CA ILE A 12 -2.93 -5.74 0.97
C ILE A 12 -4.35 -6.32 1.00
N GLY A 13 -5.12 -6.18 -0.08
CA GLY A 13 -6.52 -6.63 -0.18
C GLY A 13 -6.72 -8.13 0.02
N SER A 14 -5.71 -8.95 -0.30
CA SER A 14 -5.75 -10.40 -0.03
C SER A 14 -5.38 -10.75 1.41
N ALA A 15 -5.21 -9.78 2.32
CA ALA A 15 -4.81 -9.95 3.72
C ALA A 15 -3.48 -10.69 3.92
N VAL A 16 -2.56 -10.59 2.96
CA VAL A 16 -1.22 -11.22 3.06
C VAL A 16 -0.43 -10.61 4.22
N LEU A 17 -0.46 -9.28 4.33
CA LEU A 17 0.26 -8.56 5.38
C LEU A 17 -0.31 -8.82 6.77
N GLU A 18 -1.61 -9.11 6.88
CA GLU A 18 -2.22 -9.58 8.12
C GLU A 18 -1.79 -11.00 8.49
N ARG A 19 -1.79 -11.93 7.52
CA ARG A 19 -1.37 -13.33 7.75
C ARG A 19 0.12 -13.46 8.10
N TYR A 20 0.96 -12.59 7.56
CA TYR A 20 2.41 -12.61 7.76
C TYR A 20 2.90 -11.27 8.33
N PRO A 21 2.70 -10.97 9.62
CA PRO A 21 2.99 -9.65 10.21
C PRO A 21 4.47 -9.27 10.23
N ASN A 22 5.37 -10.24 10.06
CA ASN A 22 6.82 -10.02 10.01
C ASN A 22 7.37 -9.90 8.58
N LEU A 23 6.54 -10.11 7.55
CA LEU A 23 6.94 -9.94 6.15
C LEU A 23 7.26 -8.46 5.89
N ARG A 24 8.33 -8.19 5.14
CA ARG A 24 8.69 -6.85 4.69
C ARG A 24 8.75 -6.81 3.17
N ILE A 25 8.16 -5.78 2.57
CA ILE A 25 8.12 -5.59 1.12
C ILE A 25 8.75 -4.23 0.80
N SER A 26 9.67 -4.23 -0.16
CA SER A 26 10.26 -2.99 -0.68
C SER A 26 10.01 -2.90 -2.18
N LEU A 27 9.43 -1.79 -2.63
CA LEU A 27 9.29 -1.48 -4.06
C LEU A 27 10.53 -0.72 -4.51
N GLY A 28 11.36 -1.38 -5.33
CA GLY A 28 12.57 -0.78 -5.91
C GLY A 28 12.26 0.08 -7.13
N GLU A 29 12.88 1.25 -7.22
CA GLU A 29 12.76 2.18 -8.36
C GLU A 29 11.30 2.51 -8.71
N SER A 30 10.45 2.54 -7.68
CA SER A 30 9.01 2.60 -7.86
C SER A 30 8.50 4.02 -8.01
N GLY A 31 9.29 5.03 -7.63
CA GLY A 31 8.81 6.36 -7.31
C GLY A 31 7.84 6.35 -6.13
N ILE A 32 7.53 7.53 -5.59
CA ILE A 32 6.70 7.66 -4.38
C ILE A 32 5.53 8.63 -4.54
N GLY A 33 5.49 9.47 -5.58
CA GLY A 33 4.42 10.46 -5.76
C GLY A 33 3.00 9.89 -5.94
N TRP A 34 2.87 8.63 -6.33
CA TRP A 34 1.57 7.96 -6.47
C TRP A 34 1.07 7.31 -5.18
N LEU A 35 1.95 7.07 -4.20
CA LEU A 35 1.63 6.31 -2.99
C LEU A 35 0.56 6.99 -2.12
N PRO A 36 0.62 8.32 -1.85
CA PRO A 36 -0.40 8.96 -1.02
C PRO A 36 -1.80 8.77 -1.60
N TYR A 37 -1.97 9.02 -2.90
CA TYR A 37 -3.25 8.85 -3.58
C TYR A 37 -3.73 7.39 -3.55
N ALA A 38 -2.84 6.44 -3.85
CA ALA A 38 -3.21 5.03 -3.90
C ALA A 38 -3.64 4.50 -2.51
N LEU A 39 -2.90 4.84 -1.45
CA LEU A 39 -3.22 4.43 -0.09
C LEU A 39 -4.51 5.08 0.41
N ASP A 40 -4.72 6.36 0.15
CA ASP A 40 -5.95 7.07 0.51
C ASP A 40 -7.17 6.45 -0.18
N ARG A 41 -7.03 6.11 -1.47
CA ARG A 41 -8.09 5.45 -2.22
C ARG A 41 -8.40 4.05 -1.69
N MET A 42 -7.38 3.28 -1.28
CA MET A 42 -7.55 1.96 -0.68
C MET A 42 -8.22 2.04 0.70
N ASP A 43 -7.83 3.00 1.53
CA ASP A 43 -8.44 3.24 2.83
C ASP A 43 -9.93 3.58 2.67
N PHE A 44 -10.27 4.46 1.73
CA PHE A 44 -11.66 4.80 1.43
C PHE A 44 -12.48 3.58 1.01
N GLU A 45 -11.99 2.76 0.06
CA GLU A 45 -12.71 1.56 -0.39
C GLU A 45 -12.85 0.53 0.75
N TRP A 46 -11.82 0.38 1.58
CA TRP A 46 -11.87 -0.49 2.75
C TRP A 46 -12.92 -0.04 3.77
N GLU A 47 -13.01 1.27 4.03
CA GLU A 47 -14.01 1.83 4.95
C GLU A 47 -15.44 1.68 4.43
N ASP A 48 -15.63 1.84 3.12
CA ASP A 48 -16.92 1.86 2.42
C ASP A 48 -17.49 0.45 2.21
N ARG A 49 -16.73 -0.45 1.56
CA ARG A 49 -17.29 -1.70 1.00
C ARG A 49 -16.52 -2.99 1.29
N PHE A 50 -15.29 -2.91 1.78
CA PHE A 50 -14.40 -4.09 1.84
C PHE A 50 -13.92 -4.47 3.24
N ARG A 51 -14.74 -4.23 4.27
CA ARG A 51 -14.43 -4.63 5.66
C ARG A 51 -14.43 -6.14 5.88
N ASP A 52 -15.01 -6.90 4.95
CA ASP A 52 -15.13 -8.35 4.98
C ASP A 52 -13.87 -9.08 4.43
N LEU A 53 -12.90 -8.37 3.87
CA LEU A 53 -11.66 -8.94 3.32
C LEU A 53 -10.68 -9.54 4.36
N GLY A 54 -11.07 -9.64 5.63
CA GLY A 54 -10.23 -10.17 6.71
C GLY A 54 -9.10 -9.23 7.15
N LEU A 55 -9.16 -7.96 6.74
CA LEU A 55 -8.26 -6.90 7.18
C LEU A 55 -8.71 -6.33 8.52
N LYS A 56 -7.78 -6.24 9.47
CA LYS A 56 -8.03 -5.69 10.82
C LYS A 56 -7.60 -4.22 10.97
N MET A 57 -6.80 -3.73 10.03
CA MET A 57 -6.26 -2.38 10.01
C MET A 57 -6.53 -1.73 8.65
N LYS A 58 -6.38 -0.42 8.56
CA LYS A 58 -6.45 0.28 7.27
C LYS A 58 -5.30 -0.18 6.35
N PRO A 59 -5.52 -0.26 5.03
CA PRO A 59 -4.45 -0.47 4.05
C PRO A 59 -3.21 0.40 4.28
N SER A 60 -3.39 1.69 4.58
CA SER A 60 -2.28 2.62 4.88
C SER A 60 -1.49 2.24 6.14
N ASP A 61 -2.13 1.63 7.13
CA ASP A 61 -1.44 1.18 8.35
C ASP A 61 -0.65 -0.11 8.11
N TYR A 62 -1.15 -1.02 7.27
CA TYR A 62 -0.37 -2.17 6.80
C TYR A 62 0.86 -1.71 6.02
N TRP A 63 0.71 -0.70 5.14
CA TRP A 63 1.83 -0.10 4.43
C TRP A 63 2.88 0.45 5.40
N LYS A 64 2.47 1.29 6.37
CA LYS A 64 3.40 1.85 7.39
C LYS A 64 4.13 0.76 8.16
N ARG A 65 3.44 -0.33 8.51
CA ARG A 65 4.00 -1.44 9.31
C ARG A 65 5.07 -2.22 8.55
N GLN A 66 4.87 -2.49 7.26
CA GLN A 66 5.61 -3.56 6.56
C GLN A 66 6.16 -3.20 5.17
N CYS A 67 5.79 -2.05 4.61
CA CYS A 67 6.16 -1.67 3.26
C CYS A 67 7.10 -0.48 3.20
N LYS A 68 7.97 -0.48 2.18
CA LYS A 68 8.87 0.62 1.82
C LYS A 68 8.87 0.79 0.30
N ALA A 69 9.25 1.97 -0.15
CA ALA A 69 9.44 2.29 -1.56
C ALA A 69 10.72 3.10 -1.72
N THR A 70 11.41 2.92 -2.84
CA THR A 70 12.56 3.72 -3.21
C THR A 70 12.27 4.57 -4.43
N PHE A 71 12.94 5.71 -4.50
CA PHE A 71 12.90 6.64 -5.60
C PHE A 71 14.29 7.23 -5.79
N GLN A 72 14.59 7.68 -7.01
CA GLN A 72 15.83 8.40 -7.30
C GLN A 72 15.55 9.92 -7.37
N PHE A 73 14.64 10.31 -8.25
CA PHE A 73 14.22 11.70 -8.43
C PHE A 73 12.69 11.79 -8.45
N ASP A 74 12.11 12.34 -7.38
CA ASP A 74 10.66 12.49 -7.26
C ASP A 74 10.31 13.75 -6.44
N ARG A 75 10.41 14.93 -7.08
CA ARG A 75 10.18 16.22 -6.41
C ARG A 75 8.77 16.37 -5.85
N ILE A 76 7.79 15.68 -6.42
CA ILE A 76 6.38 15.77 -6.01
C ILE A 76 6.14 14.86 -4.80
N GLY A 77 6.65 13.63 -4.83
CA GLY A 77 6.43 12.68 -3.74
C GLY A 77 7.24 12.95 -2.47
N THR A 78 8.24 13.83 -2.50
CA THR A 78 9.00 14.27 -1.32
C THR A 78 8.36 15.41 -0.52
N GLN A 79 7.27 15.99 -1.03
CA GLN A 79 6.57 17.11 -0.38
C GLN A 79 5.57 16.63 0.67
#